data_AF-A0A3M1U144-F1
#
_entry.id   AF-A0A3M1U144-F1
#
_cell.length_a   1.000
_cell.length_b   1.000
_cell.length_c   1.000
_cell.angle_alpha   90.00
_cell.angle_beta   90.00
_cell.angle_gamma   90.00
#
_symmetry.space_group_name_H-M   'P 1'
#
loop_
_entity.id
_entity.type
_entity.pdbx_description
1 polymer ?
#
loop_
_entity_poly.entity_id
_entity_poly.type
_entity_poly.pdbx_seq_one_letter_code
_entity_poly.pdbx_strand_id
1 'polypeptide(L)'
;MTRPSRIAVLGAGSLRCAPEVLATLIRADLPEESAIWLSDEFEEGLQLAEMLASRLIQDSGQLLRVVATASAEESLEGADTVILCYGGGLWHRGGVSMSALSEHLEVLRLHRLLDVFETVNRCLASEERPITVINLSRPVEITAKLLQRPAIHLDWPLPLGVDERVPRAHQILRWARGEDPTHALLESVVQSPLFAALRYGEPAPRLAFDPDASDEIRDQVRRLGPEIERLLLEL
;
A
#
# COMPACT_ATOMS: atom_id res chain seq x y z
N MET A 1 -24.71 -17.98 2.05
CA MET A 1 -23.75 -17.57 1.02
C MET A 1 -23.05 -16.32 1.53
N THR A 2 -21.72 -16.32 1.57
CA THR A 2 -20.94 -15.13 1.96
C THR A 2 -21.06 -14.08 0.84
N ARG A 3 -21.23 -12.81 1.22
CA ARG A 3 -21.35 -11.71 0.25
C ARG A 3 -20.00 -11.53 -0.47
N PRO A 4 -20.00 -11.26 -1.79
CA PRO A 4 -18.77 -10.90 -2.52
C PRO A 4 -18.08 -9.72 -1.84
N SER A 5 -16.77 -9.83 -1.61
CA SER A 5 -16.00 -8.78 -0.95
C SER A 5 -15.33 -7.87 -1.97
N ARG A 6 -15.35 -6.57 -1.73
CA ARG A 6 -14.56 -5.59 -2.49
C ARG A 6 -13.37 -5.13 -1.65
N ILE A 7 -12.16 -5.38 -2.15
CA ILE A 7 -10.92 -5.07 -1.42
C ILE A 7 -10.16 -4.01 -2.21
N ALA A 8 -10.00 -2.82 -1.61
CA ALA A 8 -9.19 -1.75 -2.18
C ALA A 8 -7.74 -1.87 -1.68
N VAL A 9 -6.77 -1.81 -2.60
CA VAL A 9 -5.33 -1.80 -2.32
C VAL A 9 -4.76 -0.52 -2.91
N LEU A 10 -4.44 0.44 -2.05
CA LEU A 10 -3.90 1.74 -2.42
C LEU A 10 -2.37 1.73 -2.28
N GLY A 11 -1.66 2.31 -3.24
CA GLY A 11 -0.20 2.16 -3.35
C GLY A 11 0.20 0.79 -3.90
N ALA A 12 -0.62 0.25 -4.81
CA ALA A 12 -0.46 -1.10 -5.35
C ALA A 12 0.79 -1.29 -6.22
N GLY A 13 1.42 -0.22 -6.70
CA GLY A 13 2.69 -0.24 -7.45
C GLY A 13 3.93 -0.43 -6.58
N SER A 14 3.77 -0.55 -5.26
CA SER A 14 4.87 -0.76 -4.30
C SER A 14 5.61 -2.07 -4.54
N LEU A 15 6.87 -2.00 -4.99
CA LEU A 15 7.75 -3.19 -5.14
C LEU A 15 7.96 -3.98 -3.83
N ARG A 16 7.77 -3.30 -2.69
CA ARG A 16 7.86 -3.90 -1.34
C ARG A 16 6.57 -4.62 -0.98
N CYS A 17 5.42 -3.98 -1.14
CA CYS A 17 4.16 -4.49 -0.59
C CYS A 17 3.40 -5.37 -1.58
N ALA A 18 3.36 -4.95 -2.85
CA ALA A 18 2.44 -5.51 -3.82
C ALA A 18 2.55 -7.04 -3.92
N PRO A 19 3.75 -7.65 -4.00
CA PRO A 19 3.84 -9.10 -4.18
C PRO A 19 3.24 -9.87 -3.01
N GLU A 20 3.62 -9.51 -1.79
CA GLU A 20 3.16 -10.18 -0.59
C GLU A 20 1.70 -9.89 -0.27
N VAL A 21 1.23 -8.66 -0.51
CA VAL A 21 -0.19 -8.29 -0.30
C VAL A 21 -1.07 -9.06 -1.27
N LEU A 22 -0.74 -9.05 -2.57
CA LEU A 22 -1.52 -9.75 -3.59
C LEU A 22 -1.51 -11.26 -3.34
N ALA A 23 -0.35 -11.85 -3.04
CA ALA A 23 -0.28 -13.25 -2.70
C ALA A 23 -1.10 -13.57 -1.43
N THR A 24 -1.08 -12.70 -0.42
CA THR A 24 -1.87 -12.89 0.80
C THR A 24 -3.37 -12.85 0.50
N LEU A 25 -3.83 -11.89 -0.32
CA LEU A 25 -5.24 -11.77 -0.71
C LEU A 25 -5.72 -12.98 -1.50
N ILE A 26 -4.89 -13.52 -2.39
CA ILE A 26 -5.20 -14.71 -3.19
C ILE A 26 -5.13 -15.98 -2.35
N ARG A 27 -4.45 -15.97 -1.21
CA ARG A 27 -4.48 -17.08 -0.25
C ARG A 27 -5.59 -16.95 0.78
N ALA A 28 -6.08 -15.73 1.02
CA ALA A 28 -7.27 -15.53 1.81
C ALA A 28 -8.44 -16.23 1.10
N ASP A 29 -9.23 -17.00 1.85
CA ASP A 29 -10.38 -17.76 1.35
C ASP A 29 -11.54 -16.79 1.03
N LEU A 30 -11.33 -15.95 0.01
CA LEU A 30 -12.26 -14.93 -0.43
C LEU A 30 -13.38 -15.57 -1.26
N PRO A 31 -14.64 -15.11 -1.14
CA PRO A 31 -15.74 -15.59 -1.97
C PRO A 31 -15.43 -15.46 -3.47
N GLU A 32 -15.88 -16.41 -4.30
CA GLU A 32 -15.55 -16.51 -5.74
C GLU A 32 -15.85 -15.25 -6.56
N GLU A 33 -16.81 -14.42 -6.15
CA GLU A 33 -17.18 -13.18 -6.84
C GLU A 33 -16.48 -11.93 -6.27
N SER A 34 -15.52 -12.10 -5.37
CA SER A 34 -14.80 -10.98 -4.78
C SER A 34 -13.88 -10.29 -5.78
N ALA A 35 -13.65 -9.00 -5.57
CA ALA A 35 -12.84 -8.17 -6.45
C ALA A 35 -11.73 -7.45 -5.68
N ILE A 36 -10.52 -7.48 -6.22
CA ILE A 36 -9.36 -6.73 -5.76
C ILE A 36 -9.21 -5.49 -6.66
N TRP A 37 -9.32 -4.30 -6.06
CA TRP A 37 -9.20 -3.01 -6.71
C TRP A 37 -7.84 -2.41 -6.38
N LEU A 38 -6.98 -2.32 -7.38
CA LEU A 38 -5.63 -1.81 -7.28
C LEU A 38 -5.61 -0.34 -7.67
N SER A 39 -5.01 0.51 -6.83
CA SER A 39 -4.79 1.90 -7.16
C SER A 39 -3.37 2.36 -6.84
N ASP A 40 -2.80 3.11 -7.78
CA ASP A 40 -1.52 3.80 -7.64
C ASP A 40 -1.46 4.99 -8.61
N GLU A 41 -0.77 6.05 -8.24
CA GLU A 41 -0.49 7.19 -9.13
C GLU A 41 0.60 6.84 -10.16
N PHE A 42 1.41 5.82 -9.88
CA PHE A 42 2.49 5.37 -10.73
C PHE A 42 2.04 4.25 -11.67
N GLU A 43 1.65 4.63 -12.89
CA GLU A 43 1.05 3.74 -13.89
C GLU A 43 1.89 2.47 -14.17
N GLU A 44 3.21 2.59 -14.33
CA GLU A 44 4.05 1.42 -14.63
C GLU A 44 4.11 0.44 -13.46
N GLY A 45 4.10 0.95 -12.22
CA GLY A 45 4.03 0.12 -11.02
C GLY A 45 2.67 -0.56 -10.88
N LEU A 46 1.59 0.17 -11.15
CA LEU A 46 0.22 -0.35 -11.14
C LEU A 46 0.04 -1.46 -12.19
N GLN A 47 0.54 -1.25 -13.40
CA GLN A 47 0.50 -2.24 -14.48
C GLN A 47 1.26 -3.51 -14.08
N LEU A 48 2.44 -3.36 -13.48
CA LEU A 48 3.22 -4.51 -13.01
C LEU A 48 2.47 -5.30 -11.91
N ALA A 49 1.81 -4.59 -10.99
CA ALA A 49 1.00 -5.21 -9.94
C ALA A 49 -0.24 -5.93 -10.50
N GLU A 50 -0.93 -5.36 -11.49
CA GLU A 50 -2.05 -5.98 -12.18
C GLU A 50 -1.64 -7.28 -12.90
N MET A 51 -0.51 -7.23 -13.62
CA MET A 51 0.04 -8.42 -14.28
C MET A 51 0.39 -9.52 -13.26
N LEU A 52 1.03 -9.14 -12.14
CA LEU A 52 1.34 -10.09 -11.07
C LEU A 52 0.07 -10.68 -10.45
N ALA A 53 -0.92 -9.86 -10.12
CA ALA A 53 -2.19 -10.31 -9.53
C ALA A 53 -2.92 -11.30 -10.44
N SER A 54 -3.01 -10.98 -11.73
CA SER A 54 -3.61 -11.86 -12.75
C SER A 54 -2.91 -13.21 -12.81
N ARG A 55 -1.57 -13.21 -12.75
CA ARG A 55 -0.80 -14.45 -12.76
C ARG A 55 -0.99 -15.28 -11.50
N LEU A 56 -0.97 -14.65 -10.33
CA LEU A 56 -1.20 -15.33 -9.06
C LEU A 56 -2.60 -15.95 -8.99
N ILE A 57 -3.62 -15.27 -9.51
CA ILE A 57 -4.99 -15.81 -9.60
C ILE A 57 -5.00 -17.03 -10.52
N GLN A 58 -4.41 -16.93 -11.72
CA GLN A 58 -4.29 -18.04 -12.65
C GLN A 58 -3.61 -19.27 -12.02
N ASP A 59 -2.48 -19.07 -11.33
CA ASP A 59 -1.72 -20.15 -10.70
C ASP A 59 -2.46 -20.75 -9.49
N SER A 60 -3.28 -19.97 -8.78
CA SER A 60 -4.07 -20.42 -7.63
C SER A 60 -5.36 -21.16 -7.99
N GLY A 61 -5.87 -20.97 -9.22
CA GLY A 61 -7.16 -21.49 -9.66
C GLY A 61 -8.39 -20.77 -9.07
N GLN A 62 -8.21 -19.64 -8.39
CA GLN A 62 -9.31 -18.82 -7.88
C GLN A 62 -10.01 -18.05 -9.00
N LEU A 63 -11.25 -17.62 -8.74
CA LEU A 63 -12.09 -16.87 -9.67
C LEU A 63 -12.21 -15.37 -9.31
N LEU A 64 -11.21 -14.83 -8.62
CA LEU A 64 -11.19 -13.42 -8.24
C LEU A 64 -11.10 -12.49 -9.45
N ARG A 65 -11.74 -11.32 -9.35
CA ARG A 65 -11.60 -10.23 -10.31
C ARG A 65 -10.52 -9.26 -9.83
N VAL A 66 -9.66 -8.79 -10.74
CA VAL A 66 -8.73 -7.68 -10.50
C VAL A 66 -9.19 -6.48 -11.33
N VAL A 67 -9.12 -5.29 -10.74
CA VAL A 67 -9.39 -4.02 -11.42
C VAL A 67 -8.28 -3.04 -11.06
N ALA A 68 -7.55 -2.52 -12.04
CA ALA A 68 -6.57 -1.48 -11.84
C ALA A 68 -7.14 -0.11 -12.23
N THR A 69 -6.93 0.91 -11.39
CA THR A 69 -7.33 2.30 -11.64
C THR A 69 -6.34 3.28 -11.04
N ALA A 70 -6.08 4.40 -11.71
CA ALA A 70 -5.28 5.49 -11.14
C ALA A 70 -6.05 6.31 -10.08
N SER A 71 -7.37 6.12 -9.94
CA SER A 71 -8.20 6.85 -8.97
C SER A 71 -8.30 6.11 -7.65
N ALA A 72 -7.84 6.74 -6.58
CA ALA A 72 -8.03 6.24 -5.22
C ALA A 72 -9.52 6.18 -4.87
N GLU A 73 -10.29 7.22 -5.21
CA GLU A 73 -11.72 7.29 -4.96
C GLU A 73 -12.49 6.14 -5.61
N GLU A 74 -12.21 5.84 -6.87
CA GLU A 74 -12.84 4.71 -7.58
C GLU A 74 -12.52 3.38 -6.89
N SER A 75 -11.27 3.17 -6.44
CA SER A 75 -10.90 1.94 -5.72
C SER A 75 -11.65 1.81 -4.39
N LEU A 76 -11.85 2.92 -3.68
CA LEU A 76 -12.48 2.98 -2.35
C LEU A 76 -14.01 2.83 -2.39
N GLU A 77 -14.66 3.21 -3.50
CA GLU A 77 -16.12 3.14 -3.64
C GLU A 77 -16.64 1.71 -3.37
N GLY A 78 -17.44 1.54 -2.31
CA GLY A 78 -18.00 0.23 -1.97
C GLY A 78 -17.00 -0.80 -1.40
N ALA A 79 -15.78 -0.41 -1.04
CA ALA A 79 -14.77 -1.32 -0.47
C ALA A 79 -15.14 -1.82 0.94
N ASP A 80 -15.16 -3.14 1.16
CA ASP A 80 -15.36 -3.76 2.49
C ASP A 80 -14.04 -3.81 3.29
N THR A 81 -12.92 -3.86 2.57
CA THR A 81 -11.57 -3.81 3.14
C THR A 81 -10.70 -2.84 2.35
N VAL A 82 -9.91 -2.05 3.06
CA VAL A 82 -8.96 -1.08 2.49
C VAL A 82 -7.57 -1.40 3.02
N ILE A 83 -6.61 -1.59 2.12
CA ILE A 83 -5.20 -1.88 2.44
C ILE A 83 -4.34 -0.75 1.87
N LEU A 84 -3.62 -0.04 2.74
CA LEU A 84 -2.74 1.08 2.38
C LEU A 84 -1.29 0.59 2.30
N CYS A 85 -0.66 0.69 1.13
CA CYS A 85 0.65 0.10 0.82
C CYS A 85 1.76 1.11 0.52
N TYR A 86 1.63 2.36 0.99
CA TYR A 86 2.55 3.43 0.63
C TYR A 86 3.91 3.30 1.36
N GLY A 87 5.02 3.54 0.67
CA GLY A 87 6.36 3.38 1.26
C GLY A 87 7.46 4.17 0.54
N GLY A 88 8.69 4.08 1.06
CA GLY A 88 9.86 4.87 0.64
C GLY A 88 10.40 4.65 -0.79
N GLY A 89 9.59 4.09 -1.69
CA GLY A 89 9.92 3.84 -3.09
C GLY A 89 9.59 5.00 -4.04
N LEU A 90 8.68 5.92 -3.65
CA LEU A 90 8.14 6.97 -4.51
C LEU A 90 9.18 7.95 -5.12
N TRP A 91 10.42 7.97 -4.62
CA TRP A 91 11.37 9.06 -4.90
C TRP A 91 12.72 8.64 -5.49
N HIS A 92 12.96 7.37 -5.82
CA HIS A 92 14.30 6.90 -6.23
C HIS A 92 14.56 6.88 -7.74
N ARG A 93 13.82 7.64 -8.56
CA ARG A 93 14.11 7.76 -10.01
C ARG A 93 15.43 8.48 -10.33
N GLY A 94 16.19 8.99 -9.35
CA GLY A 94 17.37 9.84 -9.60
C GLY A 94 18.74 9.32 -9.14
N GLY A 95 18.87 8.14 -8.52
CA GLY A 95 20.20 7.61 -8.10
C GLY A 95 20.95 8.45 -7.05
N VAL A 96 20.29 9.43 -6.41
CA VAL A 96 20.91 10.31 -5.40
C VAL A 96 21.11 9.53 -4.09
N SER A 97 22.34 9.52 -3.59
CA SER A 97 22.69 8.90 -2.31
C SER A 97 22.02 9.66 -1.15
N MET A 98 21.13 8.97 -0.44
CA MET A 98 20.13 9.53 0.48
C MET A 98 20.66 10.01 1.84
N SER A 99 21.95 9.84 2.16
CA SER A 99 22.43 9.98 3.55
C SER A 99 22.36 11.41 4.13
N ALA A 100 22.41 12.45 3.29
CA ALA A 100 22.31 13.85 3.73
C ALA A 100 20.92 14.47 3.52
N LEU A 101 20.07 13.85 2.69
CA LEU A 101 18.74 14.35 2.34
C LEU A 101 17.62 13.56 3.02
N SER A 102 17.95 12.58 3.87
CA SER A 102 16.97 11.60 4.35
C SER A 102 15.83 12.26 5.12
N GLU A 103 16.13 13.21 6.00
CA GLU A 103 15.11 13.87 6.83
C GLU A 103 14.16 14.74 6.00
N HIS A 104 14.69 15.59 5.11
CA HIS A 104 13.87 16.43 4.22
C HIS A 104 13.01 15.61 3.25
N LEU A 105 13.57 14.53 2.70
CA LEU A 105 12.84 13.64 1.81
C LEU A 105 11.75 12.84 2.55
N GLU A 106 11.97 12.51 3.81
CA GLU A 106 10.92 11.92 4.63
C GLU A 106 9.78 12.88 4.88
N VAL A 107 10.04 14.16 5.15
CA VAL A 107 8.99 15.18 5.31
C VAL A 107 8.21 15.40 4.01
N LEU A 108 8.89 15.47 2.86
CA LEU A 108 8.20 15.54 1.56
C LEU A 108 7.36 14.31 1.26
N ARG A 109 7.86 13.12 1.58
CA ARG A 109 7.10 11.89 1.46
C ARG A 109 5.85 11.95 2.33
N LEU A 110 6.00 12.32 3.61
CA LEU A 110 4.86 12.45 4.52
C LEU A 110 3.85 13.47 4.01
N HIS A 111 4.30 14.58 3.41
CA HIS A 111 3.41 15.57 2.80
C HIS A 111 2.53 14.96 1.72
N ARG A 112 3.10 14.22 0.77
CA ARG A 112 2.30 13.54 -0.27
C ARG A 112 1.36 12.50 0.30
N LEU A 113 1.78 11.81 1.36
CA LEU A 113 0.90 10.88 2.06
C LEU A 113 -0.27 11.60 2.73
N LEU A 114 -0.16 12.86 3.13
CA LEU A 114 -1.30 13.61 3.68
C LEU A 114 -2.45 13.66 2.68
N ASP A 115 -2.20 14.03 1.43
CA ASP A 115 -3.26 14.15 0.41
C ASP A 115 -3.99 12.81 0.17
N VAL A 116 -3.23 11.72 0.18
CA VAL A 116 -3.75 10.35 0.10
C VAL A 116 -4.62 10.02 1.31
N PHE A 117 -4.12 10.25 2.52
CA PHE A 117 -4.83 9.91 3.76
C PHE A 117 -6.06 10.81 3.96
N GLU A 118 -6.01 12.08 3.56
CA GLU A 118 -7.16 12.98 3.51
C GLU A 118 -8.22 12.49 2.54
N THR A 119 -7.81 12.00 1.37
CA THR A 119 -8.72 11.37 0.40
C THR A 119 -9.37 10.11 0.97
N VAL A 120 -8.58 9.22 1.58
CA VAL A 120 -9.09 8.02 2.26
C VAL A 120 -10.09 8.41 3.36
N ASN A 121 -9.73 9.34 4.25
CA ASN A 121 -10.61 9.80 5.33
C ASN A 121 -11.92 10.38 4.78
N ARG A 122 -11.85 11.22 3.75
CA ARG A 122 -13.03 11.82 3.10
C ARG A 122 -13.95 10.75 2.51
N CYS A 123 -13.40 9.81 1.74
CA CYS A 123 -14.18 8.73 1.13
C CYS A 123 -14.80 7.78 2.16
N LEU A 124 -14.06 7.48 3.24
CA LEU A 124 -14.56 6.58 4.28
C LEU A 124 -15.47 7.28 5.29
N ALA A 125 -15.48 8.62 5.38
CA ALA A 125 -16.35 9.35 6.31
C ALA A 125 -17.84 9.20 5.97
N SER A 126 -18.19 9.05 4.69
CA SER A 126 -19.57 8.84 4.23
C SER A 126 -20.07 7.41 4.35
N GLU A 127 -19.19 6.46 4.70
CA GLU A 127 -19.54 5.04 4.73
C GLU A 127 -20.08 4.62 6.11
N GLU A 128 -21.38 4.35 6.18
CA GLU A 128 -22.05 3.87 7.40
C GLU A 128 -21.70 2.42 7.74
N ARG A 129 -21.35 1.62 6.73
CA ARG A 129 -21.02 0.20 6.90
C ARG A 129 -19.65 0.01 7.58
N PRO A 130 -19.45 -1.11 8.30
CA PRO A 130 -18.15 -1.45 8.83
C PRO A 130 -17.16 -1.70 7.68
N ILE A 131 -16.03 -1.01 7.71
CA ILE A 131 -14.93 -1.16 6.76
C ILE A 131 -13.68 -1.53 7.54
N THR A 132 -13.00 -2.59 7.11
CA THR A 132 -11.71 -2.98 7.68
C THR A 132 -10.61 -2.16 7.01
N VAL A 133 -9.88 -1.37 7.79
CA VAL A 133 -8.72 -0.61 7.29
C VAL A 133 -7.44 -1.25 7.80
N ILE A 134 -6.53 -1.60 6.90
CA ILE A 134 -5.21 -2.16 7.20
C ILE A 134 -4.15 -1.21 6.64
N ASN A 135 -3.35 -0.62 7.53
CA ASN A 135 -2.29 0.30 7.16
C ASN A 135 -0.93 -0.41 7.19
N LEU A 136 -0.34 -0.61 6.00
CA LEU A 136 1.02 -1.08 5.78
C LEU A 136 1.97 0.07 5.40
N SER A 137 1.48 1.30 5.47
CA SER A 137 2.21 2.48 5.00
C SER A 137 3.31 2.85 5.98
N ARG A 138 4.47 3.27 5.46
CA ARG A 138 5.63 3.64 6.27
C ARG A 138 5.90 5.15 6.22
N PRO A 139 6.33 5.75 7.35
CA PRO A 139 6.54 5.13 8.67
C PRO A 139 5.20 4.90 9.38
N VAL A 140 5.05 3.73 10.01
CA VAL A 140 3.74 3.29 10.52
C VAL A 140 3.28 4.13 11.71
N GLU A 141 4.22 4.60 12.52
CA GLU A 141 3.98 5.41 13.73
C GLU A 141 3.35 6.75 13.39
N ILE A 142 3.75 7.35 12.27
CA ILE A 142 3.21 8.63 11.80
C ILE A 142 1.92 8.39 11.01
N THR A 143 1.94 7.45 10.06
CA THR A 143 0.75 7.21 9.22
C THR A 143 -0.43 6.65 10.00
N ALA A 144 -0.20 6.00 11.15
CA ALA A 144 -1.26 5.58 12.05
C ALA A 144 -2.09 6.75 12.60
N LYS A 145 -1.43 7.89 12.86
CA LYS A 145 -2.09 9.09 13.37
C LYS A 145 -2.95 9.80 12.33
N LEU A 146 -2.72 9.52 11.05
CA LEU A 146 -3.39 10.19 9.93
C LEU A 146 -4.77 9.61 9.59
N LEU A 147 -5.12 8.42 10.11
CA LEU A 147 -6.39 7.77 9.82
C LEU A 147 -7.44 8.12 10.86
N GLN A 148 -8.57 8.67 10.42
CA GLN A 148 -9.70 9.01 11.29
C GLN A 148 -10.48 7.77 11.77
N ARG A 149 -10.40 6.66 11.03
CA ARG A 149 -11.05 5.40 11.38
C ARG A 149 -10.06 4.46 12.08
N PRO A 150 -10.52 3.63 13.02
CA PRO A 150 -9.70 2.56 13.59
C PRO A 150 -9.13 1.68 12.47
N ALA A 151 -7.82 1.45 12.50
CA ALA A 151 -7.13 0.63 11.53
C ALA A 151 -6.21 -0.40 12.22
N ILE A 152 -5.91 -1.47 11.48
CA ILE A 152 -4.88 -2.43 11.85
C ILE A 152 -3.57 -1.94 11.25
N HIS A 153 -2.59 -1.63 12.09
CA HIS A 153 -1.29 -1.13 11.66
C HIS A 153 -0.27 -2.27 11.67
N LEU A 154 0.34 -2.56 10.51
CA LEU A 154 1.33 -3.62 10.40
C LEU A 154 2.62 -3.06 9.80
N ASP A 155 3.74 -3.26 10.51
CA ASP A 155 5.06 -2.92 9.96
C ASP A 155 5.60 -4.04 9.05
N TRP A 156 4.85 -4.34 7.99
CA TRP A 156 5.10 -5.48 7.09
C TRP A 156 4.73 -5.13 5.64
N PRO A 157 5.38 -5.71 4.61
CA PRO A 157 6.63 -6.48 4.64
C PRO A 157 7.83 -5.66 5.14
N LEU A 158 8.98 -6.32 5.33
CA LEU A 158 10.22 -5.62 5.67
C LEU A 158 10.60 -4.60 4.59
N PRO A 159 11.29 -3.49 4.94
CA PRO A 159 11.79 -2.55 3.95
C PRO A 159 12.75 -3.21 2.97
N LEU A 160 12.72 -2.76 1.71
CA LEU A 160 13.75 -3.13 0.75
C LEU A 160 14.97 -2.24 0.92
N GLY A 161 16.14 -2.85 1.08
CA GLY A 161 17.43 -2.18 0.94
C GLY A 161 17.58 -1.59 -0.46
N VAL A 162 18.48 -0.61 -0.62
CA VAL A 162 18.72 0.05 -1.92
C VAL A 162 19.07 -0.97 -3.00
N ASP A 163 19.97 -1.91 -2.67
CA ASP A 163 20.45 -2.93 -3.60
C ASP A 163 19.41 -4.02 -3.92
N GLU A 164 18.33 -4.10 -3.14
CA GLU A 164 17.28 -5.12 -3.34
C GLU A 164 16.19 -4.64 -4.31
N ARG A 165 16.05 -3.33 -4.53
CA ARG A 165 14.92 -2.76 -5.29
C ARG A 165 14.89 -3.18 -6.75
N VAL A 166 16.03 -3.09 -7.43
CA VAL A 166 16.13 -3.49 -8.85
C VAL A 166 15.93 -5.00 -9.00
N PRO A 167 16.65 -5.87 -8.27
CA PRO A 167 16.37 -7.31 -8.27
C PRO A 167 14.90 -7.63 -7.97
N ARG A 168 14.28 -6.91 -7.05
CA ARG A 168 12.87 -7.08 -6.71
C ARG A 168 11.94 -6.77 -7.87
N ALA A 169 12.13 -5.66 -8.57
CA ALA A 169 11.34 -5.33 -9.76
C ALA A 169 11.46 -6.41 -10.85
N HIS A 170 12.68 -6.89 -11.10
CA HIS A 170 12.91 -7.99 -12.05
C HIS A 170 12.24 -9.29 -11.60
N GLN A 171 12.30 -9.63 -10.31
CA GLN A 171 11.65 -10.82 -9.77
C GLN A 171 10.13 -10.75 -9.93
N ILE A 172 9.53 -9.59 -9.67
CA ILE A 172 8.09 -9.37 -9.88
C ILE A 172 7.73 -9.57 -11.35
N LEU A 173 8.53 -9.03 -12.27
CA LEU A 173 8.30 -9.19 -13.70
C LEU A 173 8.40 -10.65 -14.15
N ARG A 174 9.38 -11.41 -13.63
CA ARG A 174 9.52 -12.85 -13.91
C ARG A 174 8.32 -13.64 -13.41
N TRP A 175 7.84 -13.36 -12.20
CA TRP A 175 6.61 -13.93 -11.68
C TRP A 175 5.42 -13.58 -12.56
N ALA A 176 5.21 -12.30 -12.87
CA ALA A 176 4.09 -11.82 -13.67
C ALA A 176 4.03 -12.45 -15.09
N ARG A 177 5.20 -12.76 -15.67
CA ARG A 177 5.31 -13.43 -16.98
C ARG A 177 5.24 -14.96 -16.91
N GLY A 178 5.21 -15.54 -15.72
CA GLY A 178 5.27 -16.99 -15.52
C GLY A 178 6.63 -17.60 -15.86
N GLU A 179 7.70 -16.79 -15.89
CA GLU A 179 9.08 -17.25 -16.08
C GLU A 179 9.59 -17.94 -14.81
N ASP A 180 9.20 -17.42 -13.64
CA ASP A 180 9.43 -18.02 -12.33
C ASP A 180 8.11 -18.48 -11.72
N PRO A 181 8.07 -19.63 -11.03
CA PRO A 181 6.84 -20.12 -10.45
C PRO A 181 6.44 -19.32 -9.21
N THR A 182 5.14 -19.01 -9.08
CA THR A 182 4.61 -18.18 -7.98
C THR A 182 4.28 -18.97 -6.70
N HIS A 183 4.32 -20.30 -6.74
CA HIS A 183 3.95 -21.16 -5.60
C HIS A 183 4.74 -20.81 -4.33
N ALA A 184 6.04 -20.52 -4.46
CA ALA A 184 6.88 -20.19 -3.30
C ALA A 184 6.43 -18.87 -2.64
N LEU A 185 6.03 -17.89 -3.45
CA LEU A 185 5.47 -16.62 -2.94
C LEU A 185 4.13 -16.88 -2.23
N LEU A 186 3.22 -17.63 -2.85
CA LEU A 186 1.92 -18.00 -2.28
C LEU A 186 2.04 -18.77 -0.95
N GLU A 187 3.01 -19.68 -0.83
CA GLU A 187 3.21 -20.43 0.42
C GLU A 187 3.85 -19.56 1.52
N SER A 188 4.77 -18.65 1.16
CA SER A 188 5.45 -17.78 2.13
C SER A 188 4.53 -16.83 2.89
N VAL A 189 3.34 -16.55 2.37
CA VAL A 189 2.40 -15.57 2.95
C VAL A 189 1.30 -16.19 3.82
N VAL A 190 1.18 -17.51 3.88
CA VAL A 190 0.13 -18.20 4.67
C VAL A 190 0.22 -17.88 6.17
N GLN A 191 1.41 -17.54 6.65
CA GLN A 191 1.67 -17.14 8.04
C GLN A 191 1.96 -15.64 8.18
N SER A 192 1.62 -14.82 7.18
CA SER A 192 1.90 -13.39 7.22
C SER A 192 1.01 -12.67 8.27
N PRO A 193 1.47 -11.55 8.84
CA PRO A 193 0.64 -10.72 9.71
C PRO A 193 -0.63 -10.23 9.01
N LEU A 194 -0.55 -9.96 7.70
CA LEU A 194 -1.71 -9.56 6.90
C LEU A 194 -2.73 -10.70 6.78
N PHE A 195 -2.28 -11.94 6.57
CA PHE A 195 -3.16 -13.10 6.50
C PHE A 195 -3.93 -13.29 7.82
N ALA A 196 -3.23 -13.16 8.96
CA ALA A 196 -3.85 -13.20 10.27
C ALA A 196 -4.85 -12.06 10.48
N ALA A 197 -4.51 -10.83 10.07
CA ALA A 197 -5.38 -9.66 10.17
C ALA A 197 -6.68 -9.84 9.36
N LEU A 198 -6.58 -10.35 8.13
CA LEU A 198 -7.75 -10.62 7.28
C LEU A 198 -8.64 -11.72 7.84
N ARG A 199 -8.07 -12.74 8.50
CA ARG A 199 -8.81 -13.90 9.00
C ARG A 199 -9.47 -13.68 10.35
N TYR A 200 -8.75 -13.06 11.28
CA TYR A 200 -9.18 -12.99 12.68
C TYR A 200 -9.69 -11.62 13.07
N GLY A 201 -9.37 -10.57 12.29
CA GLY A 201 -9.87 -9.22 12.53
C GLY A 201 -9.56 -8.66 13.91
N GLU A 202 -8.64 -9.27 14.68
CA GLU A 202 -8.29 -8.73 15.99
C GLU A 202 -7.58 -7.40 15.78
N PRO A 203 -8.15 -6.29 16.28
CA PRO A 203 -7.53 -5.00 16.12
C PRO A 203 -6.24 -5.04 16.93
N ALA A 204 -5.11 -4.88 16.25
CA ALA A 204 -3.91 -4.33 16.86
C ALA A 204 -4.32 -3.15 17.77
N PRO A 205 -3.60 -2.90 18.89
CA PRO A 205 -3.94 -1.81 19.79
C PRO A 205 -4.21 -0.54 18.98
N ARG A 206 -5.46 -0.07 19.06
CA ARG A 206 -5.94 1.06 18.26
C ARG A 206 -5.04 2.25 18.57
N LEU A 207 -4.18 2.64 17.62
CA LEU A 207 -3.56 3.96 17.66
C LEU A 207 -4.69 4.94 17.38
N ALA A 208 -4.88 5.90 18.30
CA ALA A 208 -5.92 6.89 18.14
C ALA A 208 -5.54 7.85 17.01
N PHE A 209 -6.51 8.20 16.18
CA PHE A 209 -6.41 9.35 15.29
C PHE A 209 -5.97 10.58 16.08
N ASP A 210 -5.01 11.32 15.53
CA ASP A 210 -4.53 12.56 16.11
C ASP A 210 -4.83 13.69 15.11
N PRO A 211 -5.85 14.52 15.34
CA PRO A 211 -6.20 15.60 14.42
C PRO A 211 -5.06 16.61 14.24
N ASP A 212 -4.18 16.73 15.23
CA ASP A 212 -3.06 17.68 15.22
C ASP A 212 -1.88 17.13 14.40
N ALA A 213 -1.80 15.82 14.14
CA ALA A 213 -0.70 15.21 13.40
C ALA A 213 -0.62 15.69 11.95
N SER A 214 -1.76 15.92 11.29
CA SER A 214 -1.79 16.48 9.94
C SER A 214 -1.26 17.91 9.90
N ASP A 215 -1.64 18.72 10.89
CA ASP A 215 -1.18 20.12 11.00
C ASP A 215 0.31 20.19 11.36
N GLU A 216 0.80 19.30 12.23
CA GLU A 216 2.22 19.18 12.56
C GLU A 216 3.06 18.87 11.32
N ILE A 217 2.65 17.90 10.49
CA ILE A 217 3.37 17.55 9.25
C ILE A 217 3.33 18.73 8.28
N ARG A 218 2.17 19.39 8.09
CA ARG A 218 2.07 20.58 7.22
C ARG A 218 2.99 21.70 7.70
N ASP A 219 3.10 21.92 9.00
CA ASP A 219 3.98 22.93 9.57
C ASP A 219 5.46 22.55 9.41
N GLN A 220 5.82 21.28 9.56
CA GLN A 220 7.17 20.78 9.24
C GLN A 220 7.52 21.03 7.77
N VAL A 221 6.61 20.70 6.85
CA VAL A 221 6.79 20.96 5.40
C VAL A 221 6.97 22.44 5.13
N ARG A 222 6.14 23.31 5.71
CA ARG A 222 6.27 24.77 5.55
C ARG A 222 7.62 25.30 6.03
N ARG A 223 8.13 24.77 7.16
CA ARG A 223 9.43 25.17 7.72
C ARG A 223 10.59 24.71 6.84
N LEU A 224 10.52 23.50 6.29
CA LEU A 224 11.58 22.91 5.47
C LEU A 224 11.47 23.27 3.98
N GLY A 225 10.33 23.81 3.55
CA GLY A 225 10.02 24.11 2.14
C GLY A 225 11.12 24.89 1.42
N PRO A 226 11.59 26.04 1.94
CA PRO A 226 12.66 26.81 1.29
C PRO A 226 13.98 26.04 1.15
N GLU A 227 14.29 25.17 2.11
CA GLU A 227 15.50 24.35 2.07
C GLU A 227 15.35 23.19 1.06
N ILE A 228 14.19 22.55 1.02
CA ILE A 228 13.84 21.54 0.02
C ILE A 228 13.90 22.13 -1.38
N GLU A 229 13.27 23.28 -1.63
CA GLU A 229 13.28 23.93 -2.93
C GLU A 229 14.70 24.24 -3.39
N ARG A 230 15.56 24.74 -2.48
CA ARG A 230 16.99 24.94 -2.76
C ARG A 230 17.67 23.62 -3.15
N LEU A 231 17.46 22.55 -2.39
CA LEU A 231 18.07 21.24 -2.64
C LEU A 231 17.58 20.61 -3.95
N LEU A 232 16.32 20.81 -4.33
CA LEU A 232 15.76 20.35 -5.60
C LEU A 232 16.33 21.11 -6.81
N LEU A 233 16.74 22.37 -6.63
CA LEU A 233 17.39 23.17 -7.69
C LEU A 233 18.87 22.81 -7.89
N GLU A 234 19.49 22.15 -6.91
CA GLU A 234 20.89 21.71 -6.97
C GLU A 234 21.08 20.32 -7.59
N LEU A 235 19.98 19.59 -7.83
CA LEU A 235 19.92 18.26 -8.46
C LEU A 235 19.57 18.34 -9.94
#